data_AF-Q8SNE1-F1
#
_entry.id   AF-Q8SNE1-F1
#
_cell.length_a   1.000
_cell.length_b   1.000
_cell.length_c   1.000
_cell.angle_alpha   90.00
_cell.angle_beta   90.00
_cell.angle_gamma   90.00
#
_symmetry.space_group_name_H-M   'P 1'
#
loop_
_entity.id
_entity.type
_entity.pdbx_description
1 polymer ?
#
loop_
_entity_poly.entity_id
_entity_poly.type
_entity_poly.pdbx_seq_one_letter_code
_entity_poly.pdbx_strand_id
1 'polypeptide(L)' 'ERVRYVERYIYNRGQYVHFDSDLGHYVADTPLGKPTADYWNSQPETLEDARAA' A
#
# COMPACT_ATOMS: atom_id res chain seq x y z
N GLU A 1 3.60 -19.63 -12.89
CA GLU A 1 2.81 -18.86 -11.90
C GLU A 1 3.66 -17.70 -11.41
N ARG A 2 3.15 -16.46 -11.42
CA ARG A 2 3.85 -15.31 -10.79
C ARG A 2 3.17 -15.06 -9.45
N VAL A 3 3.87 -15.34 -8.35
CA VAL A 3 3.42 -14.97 -7.01
C VAL A 3 3.52 -13.46 -6.90
N ARG A 4 2.44 -12.80 -6.47
CA ARG A 4 2.41 -11.36 -6.19
C ARG A 4 2.25 -11.18 -4.69
N TYR A 5 3.11 -10.39 -4.08
CA TYR A 5 2.90 -9.92 -2.71
C TYR A 5 1.65 -9.04 -2.69
N VAL A 6 0.78 -9.25 -1.70
CA VAL A 6 -0.46 -8.50 -1.56
C VAL A 6 -0.62 -8.03 -0.13
N GLU A 7 -0.43 -6.73 0.06
CA GLU A 7 -0.66 -6.05 1.32
C GLU A 7 -1.88 -5.14 1.19
N ARG A 8 -2.87 -5.31 2.09
CA ARG A 8 -4.13 -4.57 2.05
C ARG A 8 -4.53 -4.11 3.44
N TYR A 9 -5.00 -2.88 3.51
CA TYR A 9 -5.50 -2.27 4.73
C TYR A 9 -7.00 -2.06 4.64
N ILE A 10 -7.71 -2.60 5.63
CA ILE A 10 -9.18 -2.70 5.63
C ILE A 10 -9.72 -1.95 6.85
N TYR A 11 -10.68 -1.06 6.61
CA TYR A 11 -11.40 -0.31 7.62
C TYR A 11 -12.91 -0.34 7.33
N ASN A 12 -13.76 -0.56 8.35
CA ASN A 12 -15.21 -0.73 8.17
C ASN A 12 -15.59 -1.73 7.07
N ARG A 13 -14.84 -2.84 6.96
CA ARG A 13 -14.99 -3.87 5.92
C ARG A 13 -14.68 -3.42 4.48
N GLY A 14 -14.21 -2.20 4.28
CA GLY A 14 -13.72 -1.70 3.00
C GLY A 14 -12.20 -1.59 2.98
N GLN A 15 -11.57 -2.03 1.89
CA GLN A 15 -10.17 -1.72 1.63
C GLN A 15 -10.04 -0.21 1.41
N TYR A 16 -9.05 0.42 2.04
CA TYR A 16 -8.82 1.86 1.89
C TYR A 16 -7.42 2.20 1.38
N VAL A 17 -6.43 1.30 1.57
CA VAL A 17 -5.07 1.38 0.99
C VAL A 17 -4.56 -0.02 0.66
N HIS A 18 -3.75 -0.16 -0.39
CA HIS A 18 -2.97 -1.36 -0.67
C HIS A 18 -1.56 -1.01 -1.18
N PHE A 19 -0.61 -1.95 -1.06
CA PHE A 19 0.67 -1.85 -1.76
C PHE A 19 0.54 -2.44 -3.16
N ASP A 20 0.88 -1.65 -4.19
CA ASP A 20 0.93 -2.11 -5.57
C ASP A 20 2.37 -2.48 -5.92
N SER A 21 2.64 -3.78 -6.11
CA SER A 21 3.97 -4.30 -6.44
C SER A 21 4.46 -3.90 -7.83
N ASP A 22 3.55 -3.65 -8.77
CA ASP A 22 3.91 -3.19 -10.12
C ASP A 22 4.32 -1.70 -10.09
N LEU A 23 3.74 -0.91 -9.18
CA LEU A 23 4.09 0.51 -8.96
C LEU A 23 5.18 0.74 -7.90
N GLY A 24 5.41 -0.23 -7.02
CA GLY A 24 6.36 -0.16 -5.91
C GLY A 24 6.00 0.87 -4.84
N HIS A 25 4.71 1.16 -4.63
CA HIS A 25 4.23 2.09 -3.61
C HIS A 25 2.77 1.86 -3.18
N TYR A 26 2.36 2.51 -2.10
CA TYR A 26 0.99 2.42 -1.57
C TYR A 26 0.02 3.26 -2.39
N VAL A 27 -1.11 2.66 -2.73
CA VAL A 27 -2.21 3.28 -3.48
C VAL A 27 -3.44 3.37 -2.58
N ALA A 28 -4.05 4.56 -2.55
CA ALA A 28 -5.29 4.78 -1.84
C ALA A 28 -6.49 4.32 -2.69
N ASP A 29 -7.28 3.37 -2.16
CA ASP A 29 -8.50 2.87 -2.82
C ASP A 29 -9.73 3.74 -2.52
N THR A 30 -9.62 4.60 -1.51
CA THR A 30 -10.66 5.54 -1.12
C THR A 30 -10.04 6.89 -0.74
N PRO A 31 -10.80 8.00 -0.76
CA PRO A 31 -10.30 9.29 -0.28
C PRO A 31 -9.77 9.26 1.16
N LEU A 32 -10.33 8.40 2.02
CA LEU A 32 -9.86 8.19 3.40
C LEU A 32 -8.42 7.65 3.46
N GLY A 33 -8.03 6.83 2.48
CA GLY A 33 -6.69 6.24 2.42
C GLY A 33 -5.63 7.16 1.85
N LYS A 34 -6.01 8.26 1.19
CA LYS A 34 -5.05 9.22 0.62
C LYS A 34 -4.02 9.72 1.63
N PRO A 35 -4.39 10.25 2.81
CA PRO A 35 -3.40 10.69 3.79
C PRO A 35 -2.48 9.55 4.27
N THR A 36 -3.01 8.33 4.39
CA THR A 36 -2.22 7.15 4.79
C THR A 36 -1.22 6.74 3.70
N ALA A 37 -1.66 6.65 2.45
CA ALA A 37 -0.80 6.33 1.32
C ALA A 37 0.28 7.40 1.12
N ASP A 38 -0.09 8.68 1.14
CA ASP A 38 0.86 9.80 1.02
C ASP A 38 1.89 9.76 2.18
N TYR A 39 1.47 9.45 3.41
CA TYR A 39 2.35 9.31 4.56
C TYR A 39 3.33 8.13 4.45
N TRP A 40 2.86 6.94 4.08
CA TRP A 40 3.72 5.77 3.92
C TRP A 40 4.67 5.90 2.72
N ASN A 41 4.21 6.48 1.61
CA ASN A 41 5.06 6.73 0.45
C ASN A 41 6.15 7.79 0.72
N SER A 42 5.96 8.62 1.74
CA SER A 42 6.98 9.58 2.19
C SER A 42 8.03 8.98 3.13
N GLN A 43 7.84 7.74 3.60
CA GLN A 43 8.75 7.03 4.50
C GLN A 43 9.60 6.01 3.73
N PRO A 44 10.91 6.28 3.53
CA PRO A 44 11.77 5.39 2.76
C PRO A 44 11.83 3.97 3.33
N GLU A 45 11.99 3.83 4.64
CA GLU A 45 12.10 2.52 5.30
C GLU A 45 10.84 1.67 5.09
N THR A 46 9.65 2.25 5.29
CA THR A 46 8.36 1.58 5.05
C THR A 46 8.21 1.13 3.60
N LEU A 47 8.63 1.98 2.67
CA LEU A 47 8.50 1.70 1.24
C LEU A 47 9.49 0.63 0.77
N GLU A 48 10.71 0.62 1.32
CA GLU A 48 11.73 -0.39 1.05
C GLU A 48 11.36 -1.75 1.61
N ASP A 49 10.83 -1.81 2.84
CA ASP A 49 10.35 -3.04 3.45
C ASP A 49 9.21 -3.66 2.62
N ALA A 50 8.25 -2.85 2.17
CA ALA A 50 7.14 -3.32 1.34
C ALA A 50 7.59 -3.82 -0.04
N ARG A 51 8.65 -3.23 -0.62
CA ARG A 51 9.23 -3.64 -1.90
C ARG A 51 10.05 -4.92 -1.81
N ALA A 52 10.58 -5.25 -0.63
CA ALA A 52 11.42 -6.42 -0.41
C ALA A 52 10.62 -7.69 -0.09
N ALA A 53 9.30 -7.57 0.12
CA ALA A 53 8.39 -8.66 0.49
C ALA A 53 7.98 -9.59 -0.68
#